data_AF-A0A1S7LH07-F1
#
_entry.id   AF-A0A1S7LH07-F1
#
_cell.length_a   1.000
_cell.length_b   1.000
_cell.length_c   1.000
_cell.angle_alpha   90.00
_cell.angle_beta   90.00
_cell.angle_gamma   90.00
#
_symmetry.space_group_name_H-M   'P 1'
#
loop_
_entity.id
_entity.type
_entity.pdbx_description
1 polymer ?
#
loop_
_entity_poly.entity_id
_entity_poly.type
_entity_poly.pdbx_seq_one_letter_code
_entity_poly.pdbx_strand_id
1 'polypeptide(L)'
;MECNPELVSAFLDGELDDVIVEAFLDHLIECPECQILLASLGELEGFMAGGPILDSPEEMTQGIMMTIRNGEVSSLRDMQKKSAPRRAVATAAAQVAEGERKRT
;
A
#
# COMPACT_ATOMS: atom_id res chain seq x y z
N MET A 1 -15.94 22.41 19.82
CA MET A 1 -15.60 22.93 18.47
C MET A 1 -16.90 23.17 17.72
N GLU A 2 -16.96 24.16 16.83
CA GLU A 2 -18.14 24.42 16.00
C GLU A 2 -18.02 23.68 14.67
N CYS A 3 -19.16 23.34 14.04
CA CYS A 3 -19.18 22.73 12.72
C CYS A 3 -18.68 23.75 11.69
N ASN A 4 -17.48 23.53 11.15
CA ASN A 4 -16.88 24.39 10.15
C ASN A 4 -16.48 23.57 8.91
N PRO A 5 -17.10 23.82 7.74
CA PRO A 5 -16.79 23.09 6.52
C PRO A 5 -15.32 23.23 6.08
N GLU A 6 -14.68 24.37 6.38
CA GLU A 6 -13.28 24.61 6.06
C GLU A 6 -12.34 23.65 6.81
N LEU A 7 -12.69 23.28 8.04
CA LEU A 7 -11.90 22.30 8.81
C LEU A 7 -12.04 20.89 8.23
N VAL A 8 -13.22 20.55 7.69
CA VAL A 8 -13.45 19.25 7.03
C VAL A 8 -12.61 19.14 5.76
N SER A 9 -12.55 20.21 4.95
CA SER A 9 -11.67 20.25 3.76
C SER A 9 -10.21 20.18 4.15
N ALA A 10 -9.76 21.05 5.06
CA ALA A 10 -8.37 21.08 5.50
C ALA A 10 -7.92 19.75 6.14
N PHE A 11 -8.83 19.02 6.79
CA PHE A 11 -8.56 17.67 7.29
C PHE A 11 -8.31 16.67 6.16
N LEU A 12 -9.13 16.70 5.10
CA LEU A 12 -8.96 15.83 3.92
C LEU A 12 -7.65 16.13 3.18
N ASP A 13 -7.34 17.42 3.01
CA ASP A 13 -6.12 17.87 2.33
C ASP A 13 -4.84 17.65 3.16
N GLY A 14 -4.99 17.29 4.45
CA GLY A 14 -3.86 17.10 5.38
C GLY A 14 -3.19 18.41 5.82
N GLU A 15 -3.91 19.53 5.76
CA GLU A 15 -3.40 20.88 6.06
C GLU A 15 -3.69 21.35 7.49
N LEU A 16 -4.33 20.52 8.33
CA LEU A 16 -4.57 20.85 9.73
C LEU A 16 -3.33 20.60 10.60
N ASP A 17 -3.05 21.55 11.50
CA ASP A 17 -2.06 21.36 12.58
C ASP A 17 -2.49 20.24 13.53
N ASP A 18 -1.53 19.46 14.03
CA ASP A 18 -1.78 18.30 14.92
C ASP A 18 -2.69 18.63 16.13
N VAL A 19 -2.52 19.81 16.72
CA VAL A 19 -3.32 20.29 17.86
C VAL A 19 -4.80 20.51 17.49
N ILE A 20 -5.05 20.94 16.26
CA ILE A 20 -6.40 21.17 15.73
C ILE A 20 -7.02 19.85 15.29
N VAL A 21 -6.21 18.94 14.74
CA VAL A 21 -6.64 17.59 14.33
C VAL A 21 -7.26 16.82 15.49
N GLU A 22 -6.63 16.78 16.67
CA GLU A 22 -7.18 16.06 17.83
C GLU A 22 -8.57 16.62 18.23
N ALA A 23 -8.68 17.93 18.38
CA ALA A 23 -9.95 18.58 18.74
C ALA A 23 -11.04 18.41 17.67
N PHE A 24 -10.63 18.37 16.40
CA PHE A 24 -11.53 18.15 15.28
C PHE A 24 -12.00 16.68 15.19
N LEU A 25 -11.13 15.71 15.45
CA LEU A 25 -11.48 14.29 15.49
C LEU A 25 -12.49 14.00 16.61
N ASP A 26 -12.29 14.57 17.80
CA ASP A 26 -13.23 14.45 18.91
C ASP A 26 -14.62 14.97 18.51
N HIS A 27 -14.67 16.11 17.82
CA HIS A 27 -15.92 16.66 17.30
C HIS A 27 -16.54 15.81 16.18
N LEU A 28 -15.72 15.29 15.27
CA LEU A 28 -16.14 14.50 14.13
C LEU A 28 -16.84 13.20 14.57
N ILE A 29 -16.39 12.58 15.67
CA ILE A 29 -17.02 11.36 16.21
C ILE A 29 -18.46 11.63 16.66
N GLU A 30 -18.74 12.82 17.20
CA GLU A 30 -20.04 13.17 17.80
C GLU A 30 -20.97 13.95 16.86
N CYS A 31 -20.45 14.52 15.75
CA CYS A 31 -21.20 15.38 14.85
C CYS A 31 -21.59 14.68 13.53
N PRO A 32 -22.88 14.35 13.32
CA PRO A 32 -23.35 13.73 12.07
C PRO A 32 -23.18 14.62 10.84
N GLU A 33 -23.32 15.93 10.99
CA GLU A 33 -23.21 16.88 9.87
C GLU A 33 -21.78 16.89 9.28
N CYS A 34 -20.77 16.93 10.16
CA CYS A 34 -19.37 16.84 9.75
C CYS A 34 -19.02 15.46 9.16
N GLN A 35 -19.61 14.37 9.65
CA GLN A 35 -19.43 13.03 9.08
C GLN A 35 -19.99 12.94 7.65
N ILE A 36 -21.20 13.46 7.44
CA ILE A 36 -21.84 13.48 6.10
C ILE A 36 -21.00 14.32 5.14
N LEU A 37 -20.55 15.50 5.59
CA LEU A 37 -19.73 16.38 4.76
C LEU A 37 -18.40 15.71 4.39
N LEU A 38 -17.72 15.10 5.36
CA LEU A 38 -16.46 14.38 5.14
C LEU A 38 -16.64 13.24 4.12
N ALA A 39 -17.70 12.45 4.25
CA ALA A 39 -18.01 11.38 3.30
C ALA A 39 -18.25 11.93 1.88
N SER A 40 -19.04 13.01 1.76
CA SER A 40 -19.35 13.60 0.45
C SER A 40 -18.13 14.16 -0.28
N LEU A 41 -17.20 14.79 0.47
CA LEU A 41 -15.97 15.35 -0.07
C LEU A 41 -14.97 14.23 -0.41
N GLY A 42 -14.83 13.22 0.46
CA GLY A 42 -13.98 12.07 0.20
C GLY A 42 -14.45 11.20 -0.98
N GLU A 43 -15.75 11.07 -1.20
CA GLU A 43 -16.30 10.43 -2.40
C GLU A 43 -15.89 11.20 -3.67
N LEU A 44 -16.07 12.53 -3.66
CA LEU A 44 -15.70 13.39 -4.79
C LEU A 44 -14.19 13.33 -5.06
N GLU A 45 -13.37 13.41 -4.03
CA GLU A 45 -11.92 13.25 -4.13
C GLU A 45 -11.55 11.88 -4.72
N GLY A 46 -12.19 10.81 -4.25
CA GLY A 46 -12.03 9.47 -4.80
C GLY A 46 -12.37 9.39 -6.29
N PHE A 47 -13.47 10.01 -6.73
CA PHE A 47 -13.80 10.11 -8.16
C PHE A 47 -12.75 10.88 -8.96
N MET A 48 -12.26 12.00 -8.43
CA MET A 48 -11.28 12.86 -9.09
C MET A 48 -9.88 12.23 -9.16
N ALA A 49 -9.48 11.52 -8.10
CA ALA A 49 -8.20 10.82 -8.00
C ALA A 49 -8.15 9.54 -8.85
N GLY A 50 -9.24 9.20 -9.55
CA GLY A 50 -9.33 7.95 -10.30
C GLY A 50 -9.32 6.74 -9.37
N GLY A 51 -9.97 6.87 -8.20
CA GLY A 51 -10.21 5.79 -7.24
C GLY A 51 -10.72 4.54 -7.96
N PRO A 52 -10.52 3.34 -7.38
CA PRO A 52 -10.74 2.09 -8.09
C PRO A 52 -12.15 2.12 -8.69
N ILE A 53 -12.20 2.18 -10.01
CA ILE A 53 -13.40 1.83 -10.76
C ILE A 53 -13.59 0.37 -10.39
N LEU A 54 -14.45 0.11 -9.41
CA LEU A 54 -14.94 -1.23 -9.18
C LEU A 54 -15.68 -1.56 -10.45
N ASP A 55 -15.11 -2.49 -11.23
CA ASP A 55 -15.77 -3.05 -12.39
C ASP A 55 -17.21 -3.36 -12.00
N SER A 56 -18.15 -3.06 -12.90
CA SER A 56 -19.53 -3.47 -12.68
C SER A 56 -19.52 -4.98 -12.36
N PRO A 57 -20.44 -5.47 -11.52
CA PRO A 57 -20.46 -6.90 -11.17
C PRO A 57 -20.51 -7.80 -12.42
N GLU A 58 -21.05 -7.29 -13.52
CA GLU A 58 -21.09 -7.91 -14.83
C GLU A 58 -19.71 -8.01 -15.50
N GLU A 59 -18.95 -6.91 -15.53
CA GLU A 59 -17.58 -6.87 -16.07
C GLU A 59 -16.62 -7.74 -15.24
N MET A 60 -16.75 -7.70 -13.90
CA MET A 60 -15.99 -8.57 -13.01
C MET A 60 -16.30 -10.06 -13.28
N THR A 61 -17.58 -10.40 -13.41
CA THR A 61 -18.00 -11.79 -13.71
C THR A 61 -17.47 -12.23 -15.07
N GLN A 62 -17.52 -11.34 -16.07
CA GLN A 62 -17.00 -11.62 -17.41
C GLN A 62 -15.49 -11.84 -17.39
N GLY A 63 -14.73 -11.02 -16.67
CA GLY A 63 -13.27 -11.17 -16.51
C GLY A 63 -12.90 -12.48 -15.79
N ILE A 64 -13.60 -12.83 -14.72
CA ILE A 64 -13.41 -14.10 -14.01
C ILE A 64 -13.73 -15.29 -14.92
N MET A 65 -14.84 -15.25 -15.66
CA MET A 65 -15.21 -16.34 -16.58
C MET A 65 -14.22 -16.48 -17.74
N MET A 66 -13.67 -15.36 -18.23
CA MET A 66 -12.64 -15.33 -19.27
C MET A 66 -11.34 -15.99 -18.80
N THR A 67 -10.86 -15.65 -17.60
CA THR A 67 -9.64 -16.23 -17.01
C THR A 67 -9.79 -17.71 -16.70
N ILE A 68 -10.96 -18.15 -16.23
CA ILE A 68 -11.28 -19.58 -16.07
C ILE A 68 -11.25 -20.30 -17.42
N ARG A 69 -11.89 -19.74 -18.46
CA ARG A 69 -11.93 -20.32 -19.80
C ARG A 69 -10.54 -20.44 -20.43
N ASN A 70 -9.67 -19.45 -20.20
CA ASN A 70 -8.30 -19.44 -20.70
C ASN A 70 -7.37 -20.38 -19.91
N GLY A 71 -7.83 -20.95 -18.80
CA GLY A 71 -7.05 -21.87 -17.97
C GLY A 71 -5.95 -21.19 -17.16
N GLU A 72 -6.03 -19.87 -16.96
CA GLU A 72 -5.00 -19.06 -16.30
C GLU A 72 -5.14 -19.04 -14.77
N VAL A 73 -6.06 -19.82 -14.22
CA VAL A 73 -6.25 -20.00 -12.78
C VAL A 73 -5.11 -20.84 -12.20
N SER A 74 -4.08 -20.16 -11.68
CA SER A 74 -2.98 -20.82 -10.98
C SER A 74 -3.42 -21.22 -9.57
N SER A 75 -3.22 -22.50 -9.24
CA SER A 75 -3.49 -22.99 -7.88
C SER A 75 -2.43 -22.46 -6.92
N LEU A 76 -2.84 -22.04 -5.73
CA LEU A 76 -1.93 -21.65 -4.64
C LEU A 76 -0.92 -22.77 -4.29
N ARG A 77 -1.24 -24.04 -4.62
CA ARG A 77 -0.32 -25.18 -4.45
C ARG A 77 0.87 -25.14 -5.41
N ASP A 78 0.74 -24.52 -6.58
CA ASP A 78 1.81 -24.50 -7.59
C ASP A 78 2.91 -23.48 -7.29
N MET A 79 2.61 -22.45 -6.49
CA MET A 79 3.59 -21.46 -6.04
C MET A 79 4.53 -21.99 -4.95
N GLN A 80 4.10 -22.98 -4.15
CA GLN A 80 4.91 -23.52 -3.04
C GLN A 80 6.06 -24.43 -3.48
N LYS A 81 6.07 -24.94 -4.72
CA LYS A 81 7.12 -25.86 -5.21
C LYS A 81 8.40 -25.17 -5.69
N LYS A 82 8.43 -23.83 -5.80
CA LYS A 82 9.54 -23.10 -6.46
C LYS A 82 10.55 -22.41 -5.53
N SER A 83 10.50 -22.61 -4.21
CA SER A 83 11.48 -22.00 -3.30
C SER A 83 12.82 -22.78 -3.22
N ALA A 84 13.74 -22.38 -4.11
CA ALA A 84 15.22 -22.31 -4.08
C ALA A 84 16.12 -23.53 -3.73
N PRO A 85 17.22 -23.77 -4.49
CA PRO A 85 18.29 -24.70 -4.13
C PRO A 85 19.31 -24.05 -3.16
N ARG A 86 19.86 -24.89 -2.26
CA ARG A 86 20.91 -24.53 -1.29
C ARG A 86 22.22 -24.16 -2.02
N ARG A 87 22.70 -22.93 -1.85
CA ARG A 87 24.02 -22.46 -2.34
C ARG A 87 25.16 -23.21 -1.65
N ALA A 88 26.08 -23.78 -2.43
CA ALA A 88 27.36 -24.29 -1.95
C ALA A 88 28.33 -23.13 -1.68
N VAL A 89 29.00 -23.14 -0.53
CA VAL A 89 30.03 -22.15 -0.16
C VAL A 89 31.38 -22.65 -0.70
N ALA A 90 32.00 -21.90 -1.60
CA ALA A 90 33.36 -22.15 -2.06
C ALA A 90 34.37 -21.46 -1.12
N THR A 91 35.27 -22.22 -0.52
CA THR A 91 36.42 -21.74 0.26
C THR A 91 37.54 -21.31 -0.69
N ALA A 92 37.93 -20.03 -0.63
CA ALA A 92 39.15 -19.54 -1.27
C ALA A 92 40.30 -19.59 -0.24
N ALA A 93 41.34 -20.39 -0.53
CA ALA A 93 42.58 -20.45 0.24
C ALA A 93 43.78 -20.26 -0.69
N ALA A 94 44.77 -19.48 -0.19
CA ALA A 94 46.09 -19.18 -0.74
C ALA A 94 46.10 -18.22 -1.95
N GLN A 95 46.95 -17.18 -2.04
CA GLN A 95 48.35 -17.07 -1.64
C GLN A 95 48.71 -15.59 -1.33
N VAL A 96 49.41 -15.31 -0.22
CA VAL A 96 50.10 -14.02 0.01
C VAL A 96 51.56 -14.28 0.40
N ALA A 97 52.42 -13.91 -0.53
CA ALA A 97 53.76 -13.33 -0.39
C ALA A 97 54.69 -13.82 0.75
N GLU A 98 55.60 -14.72 0.40
CA GLU A 98 56.86 -14.93 1.10
C GLU A 98 57.89 -13.95 0.52
N GLY A 99 58.19 -12.90 1.28
CA GLY A 99 59.06 -11.80 0.90
C GLY A 99 59.65 -11.13 2.14
N GLU A 100 60.28 -11.92 3.00
CA GLU A 100 61.05 -11.42 4.14
C GLU A 100 62.31 -10.68 3.69
N ARG A 101 62.45 -9.46 4.22
CA ARG A 101 63.47 -8.49 3.88
C ARG A 101 64.75 -8.76 4.68
N LYS A 102 65.86 -8.69 3.96
CA LYS A 102 67.22 -8.35 4.41
C LYS A 102 67.30 -7.43 5.64
N ARG A 103 68.28 -7.75 6.51
CA ARG A 103 69.30 -6.85 7.10
C ARG A 103 68.91 -6.08 8.37
N THR A 104 69.31 -6.63 9.52
CA THR A 104 70.22 -5.98 10.50
C THR A 104 71.20 -7.01 11.01
#